data_AF-A0A537E807-F1
#
_entry.id   AF-A0A537E807-F1
#
_cell.length_a   1.000
_cell.length_b   1.000
_cell.length_c   1.000
_cell.angle_alpha   90.00
_cell.angle_beta   90.00
_cell.angle_gamma   90.00
#
_symmetry.space_group_name_H-M   'P 1'
#
loop_
_entity.id
_entity.type
_entity.pdbx_description
1 polymer ?
#
loop_
_entity_poly.entity_id
_entity_poly.type
_entity_poly.pdbx_seq_one_letter_code
_entity_poly.pdbx_strand_id
1 'polypeptide(L)'
;MIRVSPGLLFLAGFLILSFAYPRLDSSLIFGFIVADVILLVLGAYSIIRLGRRLVLEADKEAAEALGTASLTEVLRKLEVLREHDASRGNDWPEYGDHPSITKRIANLQNP
;
A
#
# COMPACT_ATOMS: atom_id res chain seq x y z
N MET A 1 3.06 14.17 -14.87
CA MET A 1 2.38 12.93 -15.34
C MET A 1 1.13 12.74 -14.50
N ILE A 2 -0.06 12.88 -15.09
CA ILE A 2 -1.32 12.64 -14.37
C ILE A 2 -1.48 11.13 -14.24
N ARG A 3 -1.35 10.59 -13.02
CA ARG A 3 -1.68 9.19 -12.72
C ARG A 3 -3.19 9.09 -12.56
N VAL A 4 -3.89 8.75 -13.65
CA VAL A 4 -5.32 8.46 -13.61
C VAL A 4 -5.49 7.05 -13.05
N SER A 5 -6.23 6.90 -11.95
CA SER A 5 -6.50 5.58 -11.39
C SER A 5 -7.42 4.77 -12.33
N PRO A 6 -7.28 3.44 -12.41
CA PRO A 6 -8.14 2.60 -13.23
C PRO A 6 -9.64 2.79 -12.93
N GLY A 7 -10.00 3.03 -11.67
CA GLY A 7 -11.38 3.36 -11.28
C GLY A 7 -11.87 4.68 -11.87
N LEU A 8 -11.01 5.71 -11.97
CA LEU A 8 -11.38 6.97 -12.62
C LEU A 8 -11.71 6.79 -14.11
N LEU A 9 -10.95 5.92 -14.80
CA LEU A 9 -11.21 5.59 -16.20
C LEU A 9 -12.51 4.79 -16.36
N PHE A 10 -12.77 3.87 -15.43
CA PHE A 10 -13.98 3.07 -15.41
C PHE A 10 -15.23 3.92 -15.17
N LEU A 11 -15.17 4.82 -14.17
CA LEU A 11 -16.24 5.79 -13.88
C LEU A 11 -16.48 6.75 -15.06
N ALA A 12 -15.42 7.29 -15.67
CA ALA A 12 -15.53 8.13 -16.84
C ALA A 12 -16.20 7.39 -18.01
N GLY A 13 -15.80 6.14 -18.26
CA GLY A 13 -16.42 5.28 -19.26
C GLY A 13 -17.92 5.05 -19.00
N PHE A 14 -18.30 4.77 -17.75
CA PHE A 14 -19.69 4.59 -17.34
C PHE A 14 -20.53 5.86 -17.53
N LEU A 15 -20.01 7.03 -17.15
CA LEU A 15 -20.70 8.31 -17.33
C LEU A 15 -20.94 8.63 -18.81
N ILE A 16 -19.95 8.38 -19.67
CA ILE A 16 -20.08 8.54 -21.12
C ILE A 16 -21.15 7.58 -21.67
N LEU A 17 -21.13 6.32 -21.24
CA LEU A 17 -22.10 5.31 -21.68
C LEU A 17 -23.53 5.65 -21.25
N SER A 18 -23.70 6.17 -20.03
CA SER A 18 -24.98 6.59 -19.47
C SER A 18 -25.56 7.82 -20.15
N PHE A 19 -24.70 8.76 -20.55
CA PHE A 19 -25.11 9.90 -21.35
C PHE A 19 -25.51 9.49 -22.79
N ALA A 20 -24.77 8.57 -23.41
CA ALA A 20 -25.05 8.08 -24.76
C ALA A 20 -26.31 7.20 -24.84
N TYR A 21 -26.62 6.46 -23.78
CA TYR A 21 -27.76 5.55 -23.69
C TYR A 21 -28.63 5.89 -22.46
N PRO A 22 -29.54 6.89 -22.56
CA PRO A 22 -30.35 7.35 -21.42
C PRO A 22 -31.40 6.33 -20.94
N ARG A 23 -31.51 5.15 -21.59
CA ARG A 23 -32.39 4.05 -21.19
C ARG A 23 -31.61 2.84 -20.65
N LEU A 24 -30.51 3.09 -19.93
CA LEU A 24 -29.85 2.03 -19.19
C LEU A 24 -30.81 1.51 -18.11
N ASP A 25 -30.93 0.19 -18.06
CA ASP A 25 -31.64 -0.50 -16.98
C ASP A 25 -30.95 -0.18 -15.64
N SER A 26 -31.75 0.09 -14.60
CA SER A 26 -31.27 0.29 -13.24
C SER A 26 -30.39 -0.87 -12.75
N SER A 27 -30.64 -2.10 -13.23
CA SER A 27 -29.81 -3.27 -12.93
C SER A 27 -28.37 -3.13 -13.47
N LEU A 28 -28.22 -2.58 -14.67
CA LEU A 28 -26.93 -2.31 -15.31
C LEU A 28 -26.17 -1.21 -14.57
N ILE A 29 -26.85 -0.11 -14.23
CA ILE A 29 -26.26 0.99 -13.45
C ILE A 29 -25.72 0.46 -12.12
N PHE A 30 -26.52 -0.34 -11.40
CA PHE A 30 -26.09 -0.95 -10.15
C PHE A 30 -24.88 -1.88 -10.34
N GLY A 31 -24.88 -2.70 -11.39
CA GLY A 31 -23.76 -3.57 -11.73
C GLY A 31 -22.45 -2.80 -11.96
N PHE A 32 -22.52 -1.65 -12.64
CA PHE A 32 -21.35 -0.79 -12.85
C PHE A 32 -20.82 -0.18 -11.55
N ILE A 33 -21.71 0.32 -10.68
CA ILE A 33 -21.31 0.87 -9.37
C ILE A 33 -20.60 -0.21 -8.55
N VAL A 34 -21.16 -1.41 -8.49
CA VAL A 34 -20.55 -2.53 -7.76
C VAL A 34 -19.18 -2.91 -8.35
N ALA A 35 -19.07 -2.99 -9.67
CA ALA A 35 -17.81 -3.29 -10.34
C ALA A 35 -16.72 -2.23 -10.04
N ASP A 36 -17.09 -0.94 -10.05
CA ASP A 36 -16.16 0.15 -9.76
C ASP A 36 -15.68 0.12 -8.31
N VAL A 37 -16.59 -0.11 -7.35
CA VAL A 37 -16.24 -0.28 -5.93
C VAL A 37 -15.27 -1.46 -5.76
N ILE A 38 -15.51 -2.60 -6.41
CA ILE A 38 -14.61 -3.75 -6.35
C ILE A 38 -13.24 -3.39 -6.93
N LEU A 39 -13.18 -2.72 -8.07
CA LEU A 39 -11.94 -2.28 -8.70
C LEU A 39 -11.15 -1.32 -7.80
N LEU A 40 -11.82 -0.36 -7.15
CA LEU A 40 -11.19 0.57 -6.22
C LEU A 40 -10.62 -0.15 -5.00
N VAL A 41 -11.36 -1.07 -4.41
CA VAL A 41 -10.90 -1.86 -3.25
C VAL A 41 -9.70 -2.73 -3.63
N LEU A 42 -9.77 -3.46 -4.75
CA LEU A 42 -8.66 -4.30 -5.24
C LEU A 42 -7.44 -3.46 -5.62
N GLY A 43 -7.66 -2.29 -6.22
CA GLY A 43 -6.61 -1.34 -6.58
C GLY A 43 -5.89 -0.79 -5.34
N ALA A 44 -6.64 -0.32 -4.35
CA ALA A 44 -6.11 0.15 -3.08
C ALA A 44 -5.31 -0.94 -2.36
N TYR A 45 -5.88 -2.15 -2.26
CA TYR A 45 -5.19 -3.31 -1.68
C TYR A 45 -3.89 -3.65 -2.41
N SER A 46 -3.88 -3.58 -3.75
CA SER A 46 -2.70 -3.84 -4.56
C SER A 46 -1.61 -2.79 -4.35
N ILE A 47 -1.97 -1.51 -4.22
CA ILE A 47 -1.02 -0.42 -3.91
C ILE A 47 -0.38 -0.66 -2.54
N ILE A 48 -1.20 -0.99 -1.54
CA ILE A 48 -0.73 -1.29 -0.18
C ILE A 48 0.25 -2.49 -0.20
N ARG A 49 -0.14 -3.58 -0.88
CA ARG A 49 0.68 -4.78 -1.01
C ARG A 49 1.99 -4.50 -1.74
N LEU A 50 1.97 -3.64 -2.77
CA LEU A 50 3.16 -3.24 -3.50
C LEU A 50 4.08 -2.38 -2.61
N GLY A 51 3.53 -1.44 -1.85
CA GLY A 51 4.29 -0.63 -0.89
C GLY A 51 5.06 -1.49 0.11
N ARG A 52 4.40 -2.51 0.67
CA ARG A 52 5.05 -3.50 1.54
C ARG A 52 6.24 -4.20 0.87
N ARG A 53 6.08 -4.62 -0.39
CA ARG A 53 7.16 -5.28 -1.14
C ARG A 53 8.32 -4.35 -1.43
N LEU A 54 8.05 -3.10 -1.81
CA LEU A 54 9.08 -2.11 -2.12
C LEU A 54 9.95 -1.80 -0.90
N VAL A 55 9.36 -1.74 0.30
CA VAL A 55 10.14 -1.55 1.53
C VAL A 55 11.10 -2.71 1.78
N LEU A 56 10.62 -3.95 1.59
CA LEU A 56 11.47 -5.14 1.77
C LEU A 56 12.58 -5.23 0.70
N GLU A 57 12.28 -4.82 -0.53
CA GLU A 57 13.28 -4.75 -1.60
C GLU A 57 14.33 -3.67 -1.31
N ALA A 58 13.89 -2.49 -0.84
CA ALA A 58 14.78 -1.42 -0.42
C ALA A 58 15.66 -1.83 0.76
N ASP A 59 15.14 -2.61 1.71
CA ASP A 59 15.93 -3.17 2.80
C ASP A 59 17.00 -4.13 2.29
N LYS A 60 16.67 -4.95 1.28
CA LYS A 60 17.63 -5.86 0.64
C LYS A 60 18.73 -5.08 -0.09
N GLU A 61 18.37 -4.08 -0.87
CA GLU A 61 19.33 -3.22 -1.58
C GLU A 61 20.24 -2.46 -0.59
N ALA A 62 19.68 -1.96 0.51
CA ALA A 62 20.46 -1.33 1.58
C ALA A 62 21.40 -2.33 2.29
N ALA A 63 20.96 -3.58 2.50
CA ALA A 63 21.79 -4.63 3.09
C ALA A 63 22.94 -5.04 2.17
N GLU A 64 22.73 -5.07 0.85
CA GLU A 64 23.78 -5.32 -0.14
C GLU A 64 24.85 -4.20 -0.13
N ALA A 65 24.43 -2.95 0.06
CA ALA A 65 25.35 -1.81 0.09
C ALA A 65 26.09 -1.61 1.43
N LEU A 66 25.41 -1.81 2.57
CA LEU A 66 25.90 -1.45 3.91
C LEU A 66 26.25 -2.67 4.79
N GLY A 67 25.86 -3.87 4.35
CA GLY A 67 25.96 -5.11 5.11
C GLY A 67 24.70 -5.40 5.95
N THR A 68 24.21 -6.63 5.85
CA THR A 68 23.01 -7.12 6.56
C THR A 68 23.06 -6.92 8.07
N ALA A 69 24.23 -7.17 8.70
CA ALA A 69 24.40 -7.02 10.14
C ALA A 69 24.25 -5.55 10.60
N SER A 70 24.83 -4.62 9.84
CA SER A 70 24.74 -3.18 10.10
C SER A 70 23.30 -2.70 10.03
N LEU A 71 22.58 -3.08 8.97
CA LEU A 71 21.19 -2.69 8.78
C LEU A 71 20.28 -3.31 9.86
N THR A 72 20.51 -4.58 10.22
CA THR A 72 19.77 -5.25 11.29
C THR A 72 19.94 -4.54 12.64
N GLU A 73 21.15 -4.11 12.97
CA GLU A 73 21.42 -3.39 14.23
C GLU A 73 20.76 -2.00 14.24
N VAL A 74 20.75 -1.29 13.11
CA VAL A 74 20.03 -0.01 12.98
C VAL A 74 18.52 -0.22 13.20
N LEU A 75 17.94 -1.24 12.57
CA LEU A 75 16.53 -1.59 12.75
C LEU A 75 16.21 -1.93 14.21
N ARG A 76 17.08 -2.68 14.89
CA ARG A 76 16.92 -3.00 16.32
C ARG A 76 16.95 -1.76 17.21
N LYS A 77 17.87 -0.83 16.95
CA LYS A 77 17.94 0.44 17.68
C LYS A 77 16.70 1.31 17.46
N LEU A 78 16.16 1.33 16.25
CA LEU A 78 14.93 2.04 15.94
C LEU A 78 13.73 1.47 16.70
N GLU A 79 13.61 0.14 16.84
CA GLU A 79 12.53 -0.46 17.62
C GLU A 79 12.61 -0.07 19.10
N VAL A 80 13.81 -0.08 19.69
CA VAL A 80 14.01 0.35 21.09
C VAL A 80 13.61 1.81 21.30
N LEU A 81 13.95 2.69 20.34
CA LEU A 81 13.54 4.10 20.40
C LEU A 81 12.03 4.25 20.30
N ARG A 82 11.38 3.49 19.41
CA ARG A 82 9.93 3.49 19.24
C ARG A 82 9.22 3.04 20.52
N GLU A 83 9.66 1.95 21.13
CA GLU A 83 9.11 1.46 22.41
C GLU A 83 9.27 2.48 23.53
N HIS A 84 10.46 3.11 23.61
CA HIS A 84 10.73 4.14 24.58
C HIS A 84 9.84 5.38 24.39
N ASP A 85 9.60 5.82 23.15
CA ASP A 85 8.71 6.96 22.87
C ASP A 85 7.24 6.62 23.11
N ALA A 86 6.81 5.39 22.76
CA ALA A 86 5.47 4.89 23.07
C ALA A 86 5.19 4.90 24.58
N SER A 87 6.18 4.55 25.40
CA SER A 87 6.06 4.62 26.87
C SER A 87 5.84 6.04 27.42
N ARG A 88 6.16 7.07 26.62
CA ARG A 88 5.97 8.49 26.94
C ARG A 88 4.71 9.09 26.31
N GLY A 89 3.87 8.26 25.68
CA GLY A 89 2.67 8.70 24.98
C GLY A 89 2.93 9.30 23.59
N ASN A 90 4.15 9.20 23.08
CA ASN A 90 4.52 9.62 21.73
C ASN A 90 4.58 8.40 20.82
N ASP A 91 3.42 7.94 20.38
CA ASP A 91 3.38 6.83 19.44
C ASP A 91 3.85 7.31 18.06
N TRP A 92 4.73 6.54 17.45
CA TRP A 92 5.20 6.87 16.11
C TRP A 92 4.04 6.57 15.16
N PRO A 93 3.64 7.50 14.28
CA PRO A 93 2.57 7.22 13.35
C PRO A 93 2.97 5.99 12.54
N GLU A 94 2.21 4.91 12.67
CA GLU A 94 2.31 3.80 11.75
C GLU A 94 1.92 4.36 10.38
N TYR A 95 2.92 4.67 9.56
CA TYR A 95 2.71 5.20 8.22
C TYR A 95 2.10 4.08 7.39
N GLY A 96 0.77 4.05 7.34
CA GLY A 96 0.02 3.06 6.58
C GLY A 96 0.33 1.63 6.99
N ASP A 97 0.46 0.76 6.01
CA ASP A 97 0.53 -0.69 6.20
C ASP A 97 1.94 -1.25 5.95
N HIS A 98 2.96 -0.49 6.38
CA HIS A 98 4.36 -0.86 6.22
C HIS A 98 4.71 -2.12 7.03
N PRO A 99 5.64 -2.97 6.56
CA PRO A 99 6.08 -4.13 7.33
C PRO A 99 6.73 -3.67 8.65
N SER A 100 6.35 -4.29 9.76
CA SER A 100 6.94 -4.02 11.07
C SER A 100 8.45 -4.24 11.05
N ILE A 101 9.17 -3.57 11.94
CA ILE A 101 10.63 -3.71 12.06
C ILE A 101 11.02 -5.18 12.26
N THR A 102 10.29 -5.93 13.09
CA THR A 102 10.48 -7.37 13.26
C THR A 102 10.36 -8.15 11.94
N LYS A 103 9.38 -7.82 11.10
CA LYS A 103 9.19 -8.46 9.79
C LYS A 103 10.30 -8.10 8.80
N ARG A 104 10.79 -6.85 8.84
CA ARG A 104 11.93 -6.40 8.03
C ARG A 104 13.21 -7.14 8.41
N ILE A 105 13.49 -7.27 9.71
CA ILE A 105 14.63 -8.06 10.23
C ILE A 105 14.53 -9.53 9.81
N ALA A 106 13.36 -10.15 9.94
CA ALA A 106 13.17 -11.54 9.53
C ALA A 106 13.42 -11.76 8.03
N ASN A 107 13.02 -10.80 7.18
CA ASN A 107 13.25 -10.82 5.74
C ASN A 107 14.74 -10.65 5.39
N LEU A 108 15.50 -9.88 6.18
CA LEU A 108 16.95 -9.74 6.00
C LEU A 108 17.74 -10.99 6.40
N GLN A 109 17.22 -11.75 7.38
CA GLN A 109 17.84 -12.98 7.86
C GLN A 109 17.51 -14.19 6.96
N ASN A 110 16.36 -14.17 6.29
CA ASN A 110 15.92 -15.19 5.33
C ASN A 110 15.50 -14.52 4.01
N PRO A 111 16.47 -14.06 3.20
CA PRO A 111 16.21 -13.31 1.97
C PRO A 111 15.52 -14.13 0.87
#